data_AF-A0A340XJM2-F1
#
_entry.id   AF-A0A340XJM2-F1
#
_cell.length_a   1.000
_cell.length_b   1.000
_cell.length_c   1.000
_cell.angle_alpha   90.00
_cell.angle_beta   90.00
_cell.angle_gamma   90.00
#
_symmetry.space_group_name_H-M   'P 1'
#
loop_
_entity.id
_entity.type
_entity.pdbx_description
1 polymer ?
#
loop_
_entity_poly.entity_id
_entity_poly.type
_entity_poly.pdbx_seq_one_letter_code
_entity_poly.pdbx_strand_id
1 'polypeptide(L)'
;MGQGMGAIHLSEVRCSGQEPSLWKCPHRNITAEDCSHSQDAGVRCNLPYTGVETKIRLSGGRSRHEGRVEVLTGGPGSLRWGLICGDDWGTLEAMVACRQLGLGYANHGLQETWYWDSGNITEVVMSGVHCTGTELSLDQCANHGTHVACKRTGSHFTAGVICSETASDLLLHSALVQETAYIEDRPLHMLYCAAEENCLASSARSANWPYGHRRLLRFSSQIHNLGRADFRPKAGRHSWVWHECHGHYHSMDIFTHYDILTPNGTKVAEGHKASFCLEDTECQEDVSKRYECANFGEQGITVGCWDLYRHDIDCQWIDITDVKPGNYILQVVINPNFEVAESDFTNNAMKCNCKYDGHRIWVHNCHIGDAFSEEANRRFERYPGQTSNQII
;
A
#
# COMPACT_ATOMS: atom_id res chain seq x y z
N MET A 1 -0.10 1.59 18.96
CA MET A 1 -1.29 1.66 18.10
C MET A 1 -1.01 2.78 17.10
N GLY A 2 -1.53 2.71 15.87
CA GLY A 2 -1.30 3.73 14.83
C GLY A 2 -2.23 4.94 14.99
N GLN A 3 -2.17 5.89 14.06
CA GLN A 3 -3.04 7.07 14.00
C GLN A 3 -4.04 6.93 12.85
N GLY A 4 -5.25 7.46 13.02
CA GLY A 4 -6.24 7.60 11.95
C GLY A 4 -6.07 8.90 11.16
N MET A 5 -6.92 9.08 10.15
CA MET A 5 -7.10 10.35 9.43
C MET A 5 -8.61 10.62 9.24
N GLY A 6 -9.00 11.89 9.29
CA GLY A 6 -10.35 12.33 8.98
C GLY A 6 -11.14 12.74 10.22
N ALA A 7 -12.44 12.39 10.26
CA ALA A 7 -13.32 12.83 11.34
C ALA A 7 -13.17 11.95 12.58
N ILE A 8 -12.95 12.59 13.73
CA ILE A 8 -13.07 11.93 15.03
C ILE A 8 -14.56 11.87 15.39
N HIS A 9 -15.09 10.67 15.64
CA HIS A 9 -16.52 10.46 15.83
C HIS A 9 -16.98 10.35 17.29
N LEU A 10 -16.13 9.85 18.18
CA LEU A 10 -16.45 9.64 19.60
C LEU A 10 -15.35 10.21 20.50
N SER A 11 -15.74 10.90 21.57
CA SER A 11 -14.83 11.40 22.61
C SER A 11 -15.42 11.17 23.99
N GLU A 12 -14.53 11.01 24.99
CA GLU A 12 -14.86 10.74 26.40
C GLU A 12 -15.91 9.62 26.58
N VAL A 13 -15.72 8.49 25.90
CA VAL A 13 -16.65 7.35 25.94
C VAL A 13 -16.67 6.71 27.34
N ARG A 14 -17.85 6.63 27.97
CA ARG A 14 -18.06 6.06 29.32
C ARG A 14 -19.09 4.95 29.30
N CYS A 15 -18.68 3.77 28.85
CA CYS A 15 -19.54 2.58 28.85
C CYS A 15 -19.80 2.04 30.27
N SER A 16 -21.00 1.52 30.52
CA SER A 16 -21.34 0.73 31.71
C SER A 16 -20.85 -0.73 31.61
N GLY A 17 -20.59 -1.20 30.39
CA GLY A 17 -20.14 -2.57 30.09
C GLY A 17 -21.26 -3.53 29.67
N GLN A 18 -22.51 -3.05 29.62
CA GLN A 18 -23.67 -3.84 29.17
C GLN A 18 -24.17 -3.42 27.79
N GLU A 19 -23.62 -2.35 27.22
CA GLU A 19 -24.01 -1.85 25.92
C GLU A 19 -23.61 -2.84 24.81
N PRO A 20 -24.48 -3.09 23.82
CA PRO A 20 -24.18 -4.01 22.72
C PRO A 20 -23.18 -3.44 21.70
N SER A 21 -22.86 -2.13 21.79
CA SER A 21 -21.96 -1.45 20.86
C SER A 21 -21.45 -0.13 21.47
N LEU A 22 -20.25 0.31 21.07
CA LEU A 22 -19.66 1.57 21.51
C LEU A 22 -20.55 2.80 21.22
N TRP A 23 -21.28 2.81 20.11
CA TRP A 23 -22.21 3.89 19.74
C TRP A 23 -23.39 4.08 20.72
N LYS A 24 -23.63 3.11 21.61
CA LYS A 24 -24.66 3.20 22.65
C LYS A 24 -24.11 3.65 24.00
N CYS A 25 -22.80 3.74 24.14
CA CYS A 25 -22.20 4.27 25.36
C CYS A 25 -22.41 5.80 25.43
N PRO A 26 -22.64 6.35 26.63
CA PRO A 26 -22.54 7.78 26.86
C PRO A 26 -21.20 8.34 26.37
N HIS A 27 -21.24 9.41 25.58
CA HIS A 27 -20.08 10.09 25.02
C HIS A 27 -20.37 11.59 24.90
N ARG A 28 -19.32 12.40 24.75
CA ARG A 28 -19.44 13.86 24.61
C ARG A 28 -19.57 14.23 23.12
N ASN A 29 -20.35 15.27 22.82
CA ASN A 29 -20.35 15.86 21.49
C ASN A 29 -18.99 16.50 21.20
N ILE A 30 -18.43 16.20 20.03
CA ILE A 30 -17.10 16.65 19.66
C ILE A 30 -17.14 18.08 19.14
N THR A 31 -16.29 18.92 19.70
CA THR A 31 -15.86 20.19 19.12
C THR A 31 -14.49 19.97 18.46
N ALA A 32 -14.24 20.63 17.31
CA ALA A 32 -13.03 20.43 16.51
C ALA A 32 -11.72 20.75 17.27
N GLU A 33 -11.80 21.43 18.40
CA GLU A 33 -10.67 21.86 19.22
C GLU A 33 -10.32 20.86 20.34
N ASP A 34 -11.13 19.82 20.57
CA ASP A 34 -11.01 18.98 21.78
C ASP A 34 -10.16 17.72 21.59
N CYS A 35 -9.98 17.22 20.36
CA CYS A 35 -9.27 15.96 20.09
C CYS A 35 -8.45 16.02 18.80
N SER A 36 -7.31 15.35 18.80
CA SER A 36 -6.44 15.12 17.62
C SER A 36 -6.16 13.64 17.41
N HIS A 37 -5.71 13.25 16.21
CA HIS A 37 -5.38 11.85 15.88
C HIS A 37 -4.20 11.27 16.69
N SER A 38 -3.40 12.11 17.34
CA SER A 38 -2.41 11.67 18.34
C SER A 38 -3.05 11.08 19.60
N GLN A 39 -4.37 11.24 19.78
CA GLN A 39 -5.15 10.75 20.91
C GLN A 39 -6.12 9.63 20.52
N ASP A 40 -5.99 9.08 19.31
CA ASP A 40 -6.87 7.99 18.84
C ASP A 40 -6.80 6.79 19.79
N ALA A 41 -7.97 6.37 20.27
CA ALA A 41 -8.09 5.27 21.21
C ALA A 41 -7.99 3.92 20.50
N GLY A 42 -7.36 2.94 21.12
CA GLY A 42 -7.38 1.56 20.63
C GLY A 42 -7.37 0.52 21.74
N VAL A 43 -7.64 -0.73 21.36
CA VAL A 43 -7.85 -1.85 22.29
C VAL A 43 -6.98 -3.06 21.93
N ARG A 44 -6.60 -3.85 22.93
CA ARG A 44 -5.97 -5.17 22.75
C ARG A 44 -6.87 -6.23 23.36
N CYS A 45 -7.59 -6.95 22.53
CA CYS A 45 -8.50 -8.00 22.97
C CYS A 45 -7.73 -9.30 23.26
N ASN A 46 -8.21 -10.06 24.24
CA ASN A 46 -7.73 -11.43 24.48
C ASN A 46 -8.41 -12.36 23.48
N LEU A 47 -7.64 -12.96 22.57
CA LEU A 47 -8.13 -13.97 21.64
C LEU A 47 -7.95 -15.37 22.24
N PRO A 48 -8.91 -16.28 22.03
CA PRO A 48 -8.76 -17.66 22.48
C PRO A 48 -7.60 -18.33 21.74
N TYR A 49 -6.83 -19.13 22.46
CA TYR A 49 -5.74 -19.91 21.87
C TYR A 49 -6.32 -20.99 20.95
N THR A 50 -6.10 -20.86 19.65
CA THR A 50 -6.66 -21.76 18.64
C THR A 50 -5.74 -22.95 18.32
N GLY A 51 -4.51 -22.98 18.86
CA GLY A 51 -3.53 -24.04 18.60
C GLY A 51 -2.94 -24.00 17.19
N VAL A 52 -3.18 -22.92 16.44
CA VAL A 52 -2.83 -22.83 15.02
C VAL A 52 -1.34 -22.49 14.85
N GLU A 53 -0.74 -21.84 15.85
CA GLU A 53 0.71 -21.57 15.88
C GLU A 53 1.56 -22.84 15.95
N THR A 54 1.04 -23.98 16.44
CA THR A 54 1.83 -25.23 16.51
C THR A 54 2.00 -25.93 15.16
N LYS A 55 1.30 -25.47 14.11
CA LYS A 55 1.40 -26.05 12.76
C LYS A 55 2.58 -25.51 11.96
N ILE A 56 3.19 -24.39 12.37
CA ILE A 56 4.34 -23.81 11.69
C ILE A 56 5.44 -23.44 12.69
N ARG A 57 6.69 -23.35 12.22
CA ARG A 57 7.80 -22.86 13.03
C ARG A 57 8.84 -22.16 12.17
N LEU A 58 9.66 -21.33 12.82
CA LEU A 58 10.87 -20.77 12.21
C LEU A 58 12.08 -21.63 12.57
N SER A 59 12.92 -21.88 11.57
CA SER A 59 14.12 -22.69 11.69
C SER A 59 15.31 -21.94 11.10
N GLY A 60 16.46 -22.00 11.78
CA GLY A 60 17.58 -21.10 11.51
C GLY A 60 17.34 -19.70 12.09
N GLY A 61 17.85 -18.67 11.42
CA GLY A 61 17.77 -17.29 11.91
C GLY A 61 18.83 -16.94 12.95
N ARG A 62 19.14 -15.64 13.07
CA ARG A 62 19.96 -15.09 14.17
C ARG A 62 19.09 -14.74 15.38
N SER A 63 17.77 -14.73 15.23
CA SER A 63 16.81 -14.41 16.29
C SER A 63 15.51 -15.20 16.14
N ARG A 64 14.67 -15.19 17.19
CA ARG A 64 13.33 -15.80 17.16
C ARG A 64 12.34 -15.15 16.19
N HIS A 65 12.68 -13.99 15.62
CA HIS A 65 11.82 -13.25 14.69
C HIS A 65 12.16 -13.52 13.23
N GLU A 66 13.16 -14.34 12.93
CA GLU A 66 13.54 -14.62 11.55
C GLU A 66 13.89 -16.09 11.36
N GLY A 67 13.65 -16.58 10.15
CA GLY A 67 14.04 -17.93 9.79
C GLY A 67 13.25 -18.46 8.59
N ARG A 68 13.65 -19.66 8.19
CA ARG A 68 12.94 -20.45 7.19
C ARG A 68 11.63 -20.95 7.79
N VAL A 69 10.53 -20.85 7.03
CA VAL A 69 9.22 -21.30 7.47
C VAL A 69 9.10 -22.81 7.22
N GLU A 70 8.90 -23.57 8.29
CA GLU A 70 8.63 -25.00 8.24
C GLU A 70 7.19 -25.27 8.67
N VAL A 71 6.50 -26.14 7.94
CA VAL A 71 5.10 -26.52 8.20
C VAL A 71 5.00 -27.98 8.62
N LEU A 72 4.16 -28.26 9.61
CA LEU A 72 3.89 -29.60 10.10
C LEU A 72 2.84 -30.27 9.22
N THR A 73 3.19 -31.39 8.59
CA THR A 73 2.33 -32.15 7.69
C THR A 73 2.27 -33.62 8.10
N GLY A 74 1.23 -34.33 7.68
CA GLY A 74 1.02 -35.76 7.96
C GLY A 74 -0.21 -36.06 8.82
N GLY A 75 -0.47 -37.35 9.00
CA GLY A 75 -1.59 -37.84 9.80
C GLY A 75 -1.20 -38.15 11.26
N PRO A 76 -2.17 -38.54 12.11
CA PRO A 76 -1.89 -39.00 13.46
C PRO A 76 -0.91 -40.18 13.43
N GLY A 77 0.30 -39.98 13.97
CA GLY A 77 1.37 -41.00 14.01
C GLY A 77 2.47 -40.88 12.95
N SER A 78 2.37 -39.96 11.99
CA SER A 78 3.39 -39.70 10.95
C SER A 78 3.62 -38.21 10.68
N LEU A 79 3.47 -37.39 11.72
CA LEU A 79 3.74 -35.95 11.64
C LEU A 79 5.22 -35.70 11.32
N ARG A 80 5.46 -34.88 10.31
CA ARG A 80 6.79 -34.49 9.86
C ARG A 80 6.81 -33.02 9.47
N TRP A 81 7.96 -32.40 9.62
CA TRP A 81 8.19 -31.04 9.17
C TRP A 81 8.59 -31.04 7.70
N GLY A 82 8.06 -30.09 6.94
CA GLY A 82 8.44 -29.86 5.55
C GLY A 82 8.57 -28.38 5.25
N LEU A 83 9.12 -28.07 4.08
CA LEU A 83 9.39 -26.71 3.62
C LEU A 83 8.25 -26.20 2.74
N ILE A 84 8.18 -24.87 2.58
CA ILE A 84 7.28 -24.20 1.66
C ILE A 84 8.11 -23.70 0.47
N CYS A 85 7.62 -23.91 -0.76
CA CYS A 85 8.26 -23.37 -1.97
C CYS A 85 8.34 -21.83 -1.88
N GLY A 86 9.50 -21.27 -2.20
CA GLY A 86 9.72 -19.81 -2.17
C GLY A 86 9.22 -19.08 -3.42
N ASP A 87 8.82 -19.79 -4.48
CA ASP A 87 8.25 -19.14 -5.68
C ASP A 87 6.97 -18.39 -5.31
N ASP A 88 6.89 -17.14 -5.77
CA ASP A 88 5.78 -16.20 -5.52
C ASP A 88 5.51 -15.89 -4.03
N TRP A 89 6.41 -16.27 -3.12
CA TRP A 89 6.32 -15.92 -1.71
C TRP A 89 6.55 -14.41 -1.50
N GLY A 90 5.54 -13.72 -1.00
CA GLY A 90 5.50 -12.27 -0.85
C GLY A 90 5.32 -11.79 0.58
N THR A 91 5.01 -10.49 0.69
CA THR A 91 4.78 -9.82 1.97
C THR A 91 3.50 -10.28 2.63
N LEU A 92 2.43 -10.54 1.87
CA LEU A 92 1.13 -10.97 2.42
C LEU A 92 1.21 -12.35 3.07
N GLU A 93 1.89 -13.32 2.43
CA GLU A 93 2.12 -14.64 3.03
C GLU A 93 2.98 -14.53 4.29
N ALA A 94 4.01 -13.69 4.25
CA ALA A 94 4.84 -13.43 5.41
C ALA A 94 4.04 -12.80 6.58
N MET A 95 3.10 -11.90 6.28
CA MET A 95 2.22 -11.29 7.28
C MET A 95 1.36 -12.34 7.98
N VAL A 96 0.77 -13.26 7.22
CA VAL A 96 0.01 -14.39 7.77
C VAL A 96 0.90 -15.28 8.64
N ALA A 97 2.11 -15.60 8.17
CA ALA A 97 3.05 -16.43 8.93
C ALA A 97 3.49 -15.78 10.25
N CYS A 98 3.89 -14.50 10.23
CA CYS A 98 4.31 -13.76 11.43
C CYS A 98 3.17 -13.62 12.43
N ARG A 99 1.95 -13.36 11.95
CA ARG A 99 0.75 -13.30 12.79
C ARG A 99 0.39 -14.66 13.38
N GLN A 100 0.42 -15.72 12.57
CA GLN A 100 0.16 -17.10 13.02
C GLN A 100 1.16 -17.53 14.11
N LEU A 101 2.42 -17.09 14.04
CA LEU A 101 3.44 -17.35 15.06
C LEU A 101 3.34 -16.44 16.30
N GLY A 102 2.45 -15.45 16.30
CA GLY A 102 2.36 -14.44 17.37
C GLY A 102 3.57 -13.50 17.43
N LEU A 103 4.26 -13.29 16.31
CA LEU A 103 5.47 -12.46 16.19
C LEU A 103 5.20 -11.06 15.62
N GLY A 104 3.94 -10.67 15.48
CA GLY A 104 3.53 -9.36 14.97
C GLY A 104 3.35 -9.34 13.45
N TYR A 105 3.92 -8.32 12.82
CA TYR A 105 3.87 -8.06 11.38
C TYR A 105 5.07 -8.70 10.67
N ALA A 106 4.97 -8.86 9.35
CA ALA A 106 6.14 -9.11 8.53
C ALA A 106 6.95 -7.82 8.38
N ASN A 107 8.27 -7.96 8.36
CA ASN A 107 9.19 -6.96 7.86
C ASN A 107 9.66 -7.34 6.45
N HIS A 108 9.94 -8.64 6.22
CA HIS A 108 10.30 -9.16 4.90
C HIS A 108 9.75 -10.57 4.67
N GLY A 109 9.23 -10.82 3.46
CA GLY A 109 9.04 -12.15 2.88
C GLY A 109 10.21 -12.50 1.97
N LEU A 110 10.79 -13.69 2.17
CA LEU A 110 12.02 -14.12 1.51
C LEU A 110 11.75 -15.37 0.67
N GLN A 111 12.12 -15.31 -0.60
CA GLN A 111 11.96 -16.43 -1.54
C GLN A 111 13.15 -17.42 -1.49
N GLU A 112 14.27 -16.96 -0.94
CA GLU A 112 15.51 -17.73 -0.84
C GLU A 112 16.08 -17.65 0.57
N THR A 113 16.44 -18.82 1.12
CA THR A 113 16.83 -18.99 2.53
C THR A 113 18.13 -19.76 2.71
N TRP A 114 18.99 -19.76 1.68
CA TRP A 114 20.24 -20.52 1.68
C TRP A 114 21.23 -20.13 2.78
N TYR A 115 21.14 -18.91 3.31
CA TYR A 115 22.02 -18.36 4.33
C TYR A 115 21.62 -18.70 5.77
N TRP A 116 20.42 -19.27 5.97
CA TRP A 116 20.04 -19.86 7.25
C TRP A 116 20.38 -21.34 7.23
N ASP A 117 21.07 -21.78 8.27
CA ASP A 117 21.59 -23.14 8.36
C ASP A 117 20.47 -24.14 8.04
N SER A 118 20.71 -24.96 7.03
CA SER A 118 19.74 -25.92 6.54
C SER A 118 19.72 -27.06 7.54
N GLY A 119 18.69 -27.10 8.39
CA GLY A 119 18.41 -28.30 9.17
C GLY A 119 18.23 -29.52 8.25
N ASN A 120 18.05 -30.71 8.83
CA ASN A 120 17.93 -31.97 8.07
C ASN A 120 16.70 -32.07 7.14
N ILE A 121 15.85 -31.04 7.06
CA ILE A 121 14.61 -31.04 6.28
C ILE A 121 14.90 -30.46 4.91
N THR A 122 14.69 -31.27 3.87
CA THR A 122 14.93 -30.88 2.47
C THR A 122 13.67 -30.94 1.61
N GLU A 123 12.62 -31.61 2.09
CA GLU A 123 11.41 -31.85 1.31
C GLU A 123 10.46 -30.65 1.37
N VAL A 124 10.06 -30.16 0.18
CA VAL A 124 9.03 -29.14 0.01
C VAL A 124 7.66 -29.83 0.01
N VAL A 125 6.78 -29.42 0.92
CA VAL A 125 5.46 -30.05 1.14
C VAL A 125 4.29 -29.13 0.85
N MET A 126 4.55 -27.84 0.60
CA MET A 126 3.55 -26.83 0.28
C MET A 126 4.10 -25.89 -0.79
N SER A 127 3.25 -25.47 -1.75
CA SER A 127 3.64 -24.59 -2.86
C SER A 127 2.46 -23.75 -3.36
N GLY A 128 2.77 -22.65 -4.04
CA GLY A 128 1.77 -21.75 -4.61
C GLY A 128 0.91 -21.09 -3.54
N VAL A 129 1.50 -20.81 -2.38
CA VAL A 129 0.80 -20.16 -1.27
C VAL A 129 0.51 -18.72 -1.68
N HIS A 130 -0.77 -18.38 -1.72
CA HIS A 130 -1.24 -17.05 -2.05
C HIS A 130 -2.29 -16.62 -1.04
N CYS A 131 -1.93 -15.62 -0.23
CA CYS A 131 -2.74 -15.08 0.84
C CYS A 131 -3.34 -13.73 0.43
N THR A 132 -4.57 -13.48 0.88
CA THR A 132 -5.19 -12.14 0.85
C THR A 132 -4.62 -11.24 1.95
N GLY A 133 -4.02 -11.83 3.00
CA GLY A 133 -3.45 -11.13 4.15
C GLY A 133 -4.37 -11.11 5.37
N THR A 134 -5.61 -11.61 5.25
CA THR A 134 -6.60 -11.68 6.36
C THR A 134 -6.68 -13.04 7.03
N GLU A 135 -6.07 -14.06 6.42
CA GLU A 135 -6.08 -15.43 6.89
C GLU A 135 -5.44 -15.55 8.28
N LEU A 136 -6.01 -16.38 9.16
CA LEU A 136 -5.42 -16.61 10.49
C LEU A 136 -4.22 -17.56 10.43
N SER A 137 -4.06 -18.28 9.32
CA SER A 137 -2.99 -19.26 9.12
C SER A 137 -2.73 -19.60 7.67
N LEU A 138 -1.51 -20.06 7.38
CA LEU A 138 -1.05 -20.37 6.03
C LEU A 138 -1.85 -21.49 5.35
N ASP A 139 -2.46 -22.40 6.11
CA ASP A 139 -3.32 -23.47 5.57
C ASP A 139 -4.67 -22.96 5.04
N GLN A 140 -5.08 -21.74 5.40
CA GLN A 140 -6.28 -21.08 4.89
C GLN A 140 -6.03 -20.31 3.59
N CYS A 141 -4.75 -19.98 3.29
CA CYS A 141 -4.39 -19.33 2.05
C CYS A 141 -4.57 -20.28 0.87
N ALA A 142 -4.86 -19.73 -0.31
CA ALA A 142 -4.92 -20.52 -1.53
C ALA A 142 -3.55 -21.20 -1.75
N ASN A 143 -3.55 -22.48 -2.08
CA ASN A 143 -2.34 -23.25 -2.33
C ASN A 143 -2.63 -24.45 -3.25
N HIS A 144 -1.59 -25.09 -3.78
CA HIS A 144 -1.74 -26.24 -4.69
C HIS A 144 -2.15 -27.56 -3.99
N GLY A 145 -2.42 -27.54 -2.69
CA GLY A 145 -2.85 -28.71 -1.92
C GLY A 145 -1.81 -29.84 -1.95
N THR A 146 -2.24 -31.03 -2.35
CA THR A 146 -1.37 -32.22 -2.40
C THR A 146 -0.42 -32.24 -3.60
N HIS A 147 -0.65 -31.39 -4.62
CA HIS A 147 0.19 -31.34 -5.81
C HIS A 147 1.24 -30.23 -5.67
N VAL A 148 2.41 -30.57 -5.14
CA VAL A 148 3.50 -29.61 -4.96
C VAL A 148 4.17 -29.33 -6.30
N ALA A 149 4.14 -28.07 -6.72
CA ALA A 149 4.81 -27.59 -7.93
C ALA A 149 5.72 -26.40 -7.57
N CYS A 150 7.02 -26.58 -7.74
CA CYS A 150 8.04 -25.56 -7.46
C CYS A 150 8.99 -25.49 -8.66
N LYS A 151 9.13 -24.33 -9.28
CA LYS A 151 9.94 -24.15 -10.50
C LYS A 151 11.43 -24.33 -10.17
N ARG A 152 11.84 -23.80 -9.02
CA ARG A 152 13.20 -23.92 -8.49
C ARG A 152 13.21 -24.95 -7.37
N THR A 153 13.84 -26.11 -7.60
CA THR A 153 13.91 -27.20 -6.64
C THR A 153 15.18 -27.15 -5.80
N GLY A 154 15.06 -27.15 -4.47
CA GLY A 154 16.17 -27.22 -3.52
C GLY A 154 15.84 -26.52 -2.19
N SER A 155 16.48 -26.91 -1.10
CA SER A 155 16.28 -26.31 0.24
C SER A 155 16.68 -24.83 0.32
N HIS A 156 17.32 -24.30 -0.72
CA HIS A 156 17.73 -22.92 -0.86
C HIS A 156 16.59 -21.99 -1.33
N PHE A 157 15.64 -22.50 -2.12
CA PHE A 157 14.54 -21.73 -2.74
C PHE A 157 13.24 -21.93 -1.97
N THR A 158 13.31 -21.76 -0.65
CA THR A 158 12.18 -21.99 0.24
C THR A 158 11.78 -20.72 0.95
N ALA A 159 10.52 -20.64 1.35
CA ALA A 159 9.96 -19.48 2.00
C ALA A 159 10.62 -19.18 3.34
N GLY A 160 10.90 -17.91 3.56
CA GLY A 160 11.43 -17.36 4.79
C GLY A 160 10.69 -16.09 5.20
N VAL A 161 10.78 -15.76 6.48
CA VAL A 161 10.20 -14.52 7.01
C VAL A 161 11.16 -13.84 7.98
N ILE A 162 11.06 -12.52 8.03
CA ILE A 162 11.58 -11.69 9.11
C ILE A 162 10.37 -10.94 9.65
N CYS A 163 10.07 -11.10 10.94
CA CYS A 163 8.93 -10.51 11.62
C CYS A 163 9.37 -9.32 12.48
N SER A 164 8.40 -8.45 12.81
CA SER A 164 8.58 -7.26 13.64
C SER A 164 7.30 -6.97 14.43
N GLU A 165 7.43 -6.40 15.62
CA GLU A 165 6.27 -5.96 16.42
C GLU A 165 5.60 -4.68 15.89
N THR A 166 6.25 -3.99 14.95
CA THR A 166 5.83 -2.72 14.37
C THR A 166 5.99 -2.73 12.86
N ALA A 167 5.09 -2.05 12.16
CA ALA A 167 5.12 -1.79 10.72
C ALA A 167 4.69 -0.33 10.44
N SER A 168 5.05 0.19 9.28
CA SER A 168 4.54 1.46 8.74
C SER A 168 3.08 1.33 8.31
N ASP A 169 2.42 2.46 8.05
CA ASP A 169 1.04 2.50 7.55
C ASP A 169 0.90 3.75 6.68
N LEU A 170 0.86 3.57 5.36
CA LEU A 170 0.84 4.65 4.39
C LEU A 170 -0.58 5.02 3.99
N LEU A 171 -0.86 6.32 4.05
CA LEU A 171 -2.20 6.81 3.78
C LEU A 171 -2.15 8.08 2.92
N LEU A 172 -2.96 8.11 1.86
CA LEU A 172 -3.04 9.25 0.94
C LEU A 172 -3.96 10.33 1.49
N HIS A 173 -3.51 11.59 1.48
CA HIS A 173 -4.36 12.73 1.78
C HIS A 173 -5.33 13.03 0.63
N SER A 174 -6.52 12.42 0.68
CA SER A 174 -7.55 12.48 -0.37
C SER A 174 -8.05 13.89 -0.69
N ALA A 175 -8.19 14.78 0.32
CA ALA A 175 -8.64 16.16 0.11
C ALA A 175 -7.66 16.95 -0.76
N LEU A 176 -6.34 16.79 -0.53
CA LEU A 176 -5.32 17.48 -1.31
C LEU A 176 -5.39 17.10 -2.80
N VAL A 177 -5.63 15.83 -3.11
CA VAL A 177 -5.81 15.37 -4.50
C VAL A 177 -7.00 16.08 -5.14
N GLN A 178 -8.11 16.20 -4.41
CA GLN A 178 -9.32 16.90 -4.88
C GLN A 178 -9.06 18.39 -5.15
N GLU A 179 -8.38 19.07 -4.23
CA GLU A 179 -8.14 20.51 -4.26
C GLU A 179 -7.12 20.93 -5.34
N THR A 180 -6.18 20.05 -5.65
CA THR A 180 -5.06 20.33 -6.56
C THR A 180 -5.23 19.72 -7.95
N ALA A 181 -6.37 19.08 -8.23
CA ALA A 181 -6.61 18.46 -9.52
C ALA A 181 -6.89 19.49 -10.63
N TYR A 182 -6.13 19.44 -11.73
CA TYR A 182 -6.38 20.26 -12.92
C TYR A 182 -5.86 19.61 -14.21
N ILE A 183 -6.32 20.12 -15.36
CA ILE A 183 -5.81 19.71 -16.69
C ILE A 183 -4.78 20.72 -17.19
N GLU A 184 -3.69 20.22 -17.76
CA GLU A 184 -2.71 20.97 -18.52
C GLU A 184 -2.53 20.36 -19.93
N ASP A 185 -2.55 21.19 -20.97
CA ASP A 185 -2.08 20.80 -22.30
C ASP A 185 -0.60 21.22 -22.44
N ARG A 186 0.32 20.26 -22.35
CA ARG A 186 1.77 20.50 -22.35
C ARG A 186 2.40 20.09 -23.69
N PRO A 187 3.20 20.95 -24.33
CA PRO A 187 3.84 20.62 -25.60
C PRO A 187 4.93 19.55 -25.42
N LEU A 188 5.09 18.72 -26.44
CA LEU A 188 5.98 17.56 -26.41
C LEU A 188 7.44 17.92 -26.16
N HIS A 189 7.95 19.04 -26.69
CA HIS A 189 9.34 19.44 -26.44
C HIS A 189 9.71 19.64 -24.96
N MET A 190 8.72 19.77 -24.06
CA MET A 190 8.93 19.87 -22.61
C MET A 190 8.71 18.55 -21.86
N LEU A 191 8.54 17.43 -22.58
CA LEU A 191 8.16 16.12 -22.04
C LEU A 191 9.15 15.00 -22.40
N TYR A 192 10.35 15.32 -22.89
CA TYR A 192 11.36 14.30 -23.24
C TYR A 192 11.70 13.40 -22.05
N CYS A 193 11.98 14.01 -20.89
CA CYS A 193 12.25 13.30 -19.65
C CYS A 193 11.09 12.39 -19.22
N ALA A 194 9.88 12.94 -19.18
CA ALA A 194 8.69 12.16 -18.87
C ALA A 194 8.44 11.01 -19.86
N ALA A 195 8.84 11.14 -21.13
CA ALA A 195 8.72 10.07 -22.11
C ALA A 195 9.75 8.96 -21.89
N GLU A 196 10.99 9.31 -21.55
CA GLU A 196 12.06 8.35 -21.20
C GLU A 196 11.70 7.55 -19.94
N GLU A 197 11.04 8.21 -18.98
CA GLU A 197 10.53 7.60 -17.74
C GLU A 197 9.22 6.83 -17.90
N ASN A 198 8.67 6.74 -19.12
CA ASN A 198 7.38 6.11 -19.39
C ASN A 198 6.18 6.76 -18.65
N CYS A 199 6.26 8.03 -18.27
CA CYS A 199 5.19 8.78 -17.61
C CYS A 199 4.09 9.29 -18.56
N LEU A 200 4.16 8.98 -19.84
CA LEU A 200 3.17 9.34 -20.85
C LEU A 200 2.44 8.09 -21.35
N ALA A 201 1.21 8.27 -21.84
CA ALA A 201 0.47 7.14 -22.41
C ALA A 201 1.19 6.59 -23.65
N SER A 202 0.95 5.33 -23.98
CA SER A 202 1.67 4.63 -25.06
C SER A 202 1.55 5.31 -26.44
N SER A 203 0.47 6.05 -26.70
CA SER A 203 0.28 6.86 -27.91
C SER A 203 1.29 8.01 -28.05
N ALA A 204 1.93 8.44 -26.96
CA ALA A 204 2.99 9.45 -27.01
C ALA A 204 4.19 9.00 -27.84
N ARG A 205 4.46 7.69 -27.95
CA ARG A 205 5.58 7.14 -28.74
C ARG A 205 5.46 7.41 -30.24
N SER A 206 4.23 7.52 -30.76
CA SER A 206 3.94 7.82 -32.17
C SER A 206 3.46 9.25 -32.39
N ALA A 207 3.55 10.11 -31.35
CA ALA A 207 3.15 11.50 -31.45
C ALA A 207 4.12 12.32 -32.32
N ASN A 208 3.68 13.50 -32.76
CA ASN A 208 4.47 14.38 -33.60
C ASN A 208 5.48 15.21 -32.78
N TRP A 209 6.57 14.58 -32.32
CA TRP A 209 7.65 15.26 -31.59
C TRP A 209 8.44 16.19 -32.51
N PRO A 210 8.85 17.41 -32.08
CA PRO A 210 8.56 18.09 -30.80
C PRO A 210 7.24 18.91 -30.75
N TYR A 211 6.47 18.95 -31.83
CA TYR A 211 5.44 19.97 -32.08
C TYR A 211 4.03 19.64 -31.57
N GLY A 212 3.77 18.39 -31.18
CA GLY A 212 2.51 17.96 -30.60
C GLY A 212 2.32 18.40 -29.15
N HIS A 213 1.18 18.03 -28.57
CA HIS A 213 0.85 18.29 -27.17
C HIS A 213 0.31 17.00 -26.53
N ARG A 214 0.44 16.92 -25.20
CA ARG A 214 -0.24 15.92 -24.37
C ARG A 214 -1.15 16.62 -23.38
N ARG A 215 -2.30 16.03 -23.13
CA ARG A 215 -3.24 16.48 -22.11
C ARG A 215 -3.02 15.70 -20.84
N LEU A 216 -2.66 16.39 -19.77
CA LEU A 216 -2.24 15.81 -18.51
C LEU A 216 -3.23 16.19 -17.41
N LEU A 217 -3.78 15.21 -16.71
CA LEU A 217 -4.50 15.42 -15.45
C LEU A 217 -3.48 15.41 -14.31
N ARG A 218 -3.21 16.58 -13.75
CA ARG A 218 -2.29 16.77 -12.62
C ARG A 218 -3.03 16.82 -11.29
N PHE A 219 -2.35 16.42 -10.23
CA PHE A 219 -2.80 16.52 -8.84
C PHE A 219 -1.61 16.28 -7.90
N SER A 220 -1.64 16.80 -6.69
CA SER A 220 -0.62 16.52 -5.67
C SER A 220 -0.92 15.21 -4.95
N SER A 221 0.10 14.42 -4.66
CA SER A 221 0.01 13.24 -3.78
C SER A 221 0.77 13.52 -2.49
N GLN A 222 0.08 13.51 -1.35
CA GLN A 222 0.71 13.57 -0.03
C GLN A 222 0.46 12.26 0.70
N ILE A 223 1.55 11.55 1.00
CA ILE A 223 1.52 10.21 1.59
C ILE A 223 2.03 10.31 3.03
N HIS A 224 1.14 10.06 3.98
CA HIS A 224 1.43 10.07 5.41
C HIS A 224 1.91 8.70 5.87
N ASN A 225 2.85 8.64 6.81
CA ASN A 225 3.11 7.43 7.58
C ASN A 225 2.49 7.54 8.97
N LEU A 226 1.33 6.89 9.15
CA LEU A 226 0.57 6.87 10.40
C LEU A 226 0.77 5.57 11.20
N GLY A 227 1.74 4.76 10.79
CA GLY A 227 2.04 3.47 11.38
C GLY A 227 2.83 3.57 12.68
N ARG A 228 3.59 2.51 12.98
CA ARG A 228 4.41 2.39 14.20
C ARG A 228 5.90 2.21 13.93
N ALA A 229 6.28 2.19 12.66
CA ALA A 229 7.66 2.13 12.21
C ALA A 229 7.83 3.02 10.97
N ASP A 230 9.06 3.49 10.76
CA ASP A 230 9.40 4.26 9.57
C ASP A 230 9.17 3.38 8.32
N PHE A 231 8.53 3.93 7.30
CA PHE A 231 8.46 3.28 5.99
C PHE A 231 9.83 3.36 5.32
N ARG A 232 10.35 2.24 4.84
CA ARG A 232 11.67 2.18 4.20
C ARG A 232 11.61 1.38 2.91
N PRO A 233 12.37 1.80 1.87
CA PRO A 233 12.46 1.04 0.64
C PRO A 233 13.00 -0.36 0.92
N LYS A 234 12.41 -1.37 0.27
CA LYS A 234 12.85 -2.77 0.38
C LYS A 234 14.30 -2.95 -0.07
N ALA A 235 14.69 -2.20 -1.08
CA ALA A 235 15.97 -2.33 -1.75
C ALA A 235 16.99 -1.34 -1.16
N GLY A 236 18.22 -1.79 -0.93
CA GLY A 236 19.27 -0.94 -0.39
C GLY A 236 19.88 -0.01 -1.45
N ARG A 237 20.68 0.97 -1.03
CA ARG A 237 21.32 2.00 -1.89
C ARG A 237 21.97 1.48 -3.18
N HIS A 238 22.51 0.26 -3.16
CA HIS A 238 23.17 -0.36 -4.31
C HIS A 238 22.24 -0.68 -5.48
N SER A 239 20.94 -0.70 -5.24
CA SER A 239 19.88 -1.02 -6.22
C SER A 239 19.09 0.21 -6.65
N TRP A 240 19.35 1.37 -6.05
CA TRP A 240 18.65 2.60 -6.40
C TRP A 240 19.12 3.10 -7.76
N VAL A 241 18.18 3.56 -8.58
CA VAL A 241 18.43 4.00 -9.95
C VAL A 241 18.51 5.53 -9.97
N TRP A 242 19.60 6.07 -10.52
CA TRP A 242 19.72 7.51 -10.71
C TRP A 242 18.82 7.97 -11.85
N HIS A 243 18.05 9.03 -11.63
CA HIS A 243 17.23 9.63 -12.66
C HIS A 243 17.79 10.99 -13.09
N GLU A 244 18.36 11.05 -14.31
CA GLU A 244 19.05 12.23 -14.83
C GLU A 244 18.11 13.44 -14.93
N CYS A 245 16.85 13.20 -15.24
CA CYS A 245 15.83 14.25 -15.36
C CYS A 245 15.48 14.94 -14.04
N HIS A 246 15.68 14.26 -12.90
CA HIS A 246 15.28 14.76 -11.58
C HIS A 246 16.46 15.03 -10.66
N GLY A 247 17.66 14.61 -11.05
CA GLY A 247 18.88 14.89 -10.30
C GLY A 247 18.92 14.19 -8.94
N HIS A 248 18.25 13.04 -8.78
CA HIS A 248 18.28 12.23 -7.57
C HIS A 248 18.03 10.73 -7.86
N TYR A 249 18.17 9.90 -6.82
CA TYR A 249 18.00 8.46 -6.89
C TYR A 249 16.57 8.02 -6.53
N HIS A 250 16.01 7.12 -7.32
CA HIS A 250 14.74 6.45 -7.08
C HIS A 250 15.00 5.15 -6.29
N SER A 251 14.33 4.96 -5.14
CA SER A 251 14.55 3.81 -4.23
C SER A 251 13.53 2.68 -4.36
N MET A 252 12.44 2.91 -5.11
CA MET A 252 11.41 1.96 -5.52
C MET A 252 10.95 2.28 -6.96
N ASP A 253 10.76 1.24 -7.76
CA ASP A 253 10.39 1.40 -9.17
C ASP A 253 8.97 1.91 -9.34
N ILE A 254 8.03 1.47 -8.50
CA ILE A 254 6.63 1.89 -8.51
C ILE A 254 6.19 2.14 -7.07
N PHE A 255 5.97 3.41 -6.70
CA PHE A 255 5.45 3.75 -5.38
C PHE A 255 3.94 3.95 -5.40
N THR A 256 3.42 4.58 -6.46
CA THR A 256 1.99 4.81 -6.61
C THR A 256 1.52 4.54 -8.04
N HIS A 257 0.40 3.83 -8.17
CA HIS A 257 -0.34 3.70 -9.42
C HIS A 257 -1.47 4.72 -9.49
N TYR A 258 -1.64 5.36 -10.65
CA TYR A 258 -2.68 6.34 -10.92
C TYR A 258 -3.56 5.83 -12.04
N ASP A 259 -4.85 5.64 -11.79
CA ASP A 259 -5.77 5.07 -12.76
C ASP A 259 -6.98 5.95 -12.98
N ILE A 260 -7.42 6.07 -14.23
CA ILE A 260 -8.78 6.48 -14.56
C ILE A 260 -9.54 5.21 -14.93
N LEU A 261 -10.61 4.94 -14.20
CA LEU A 261 -11.48 3.78 -14.37
C LEU A 261 -12.85 4.22 -14.87
N THR A 262 -13.53 3.38 -15.64
CA THR A 262 -14.97 3.53 -15.83
C THR A 262 -15.71 3.23 -14.52
N PRO A 263 -16.99 3.62 -14.38
CA PRO A 263 -17.82 3.20 -13.26
C PRO A 263 -17.95 1.68 -13.09
N ASN A 264 -17.64 0.92 -14.14
CA ASN A 264 -17.62 -0.55 -14.12
C ASN A 264 -16.26 -1.13 -13.68
N GLY A 265 -15.28 -0.28 -13.34
CA GLY A 265 -13.94 -0.69 -12.89
C GLY A 265 -12.94 -0.98 -14.01
N THR A 266 -13.28 -0.74 -15.28
CA THR A 266 -12.33 -0.96 -16.38
C THR A 266 -11.37 0.21 -16.52
N LYS A 267 -10.07 -0.05 -16.52
CA LYS A 267 -9.03 0.97 -16.73
C LYS A 267 -9.12 1.59 -18.13
N VAL A 268 -9.16 2.92 -18.22
CA VAL A 268 -9.19 3.68 -19.49
C VAL A 268 -7.95 4.53 -19.71
N ALA A 269 -7.28 4.94 -18.64
CA ALA A 269 -5.97 5.56 -18.68
C ALA A 269 -5.19 5.14 -17.45
N GLU A 270 -3.87 5.09 -17.61
CA GLU A 270 -2.92 4.78 -16.56
C GLU A 270 -1.87 5.88 -16.53
N GLY A 271 -1.51 6.26 -15.32
CA GLY A 271 -0.29 6.95 -14.99
C GLY A 271 0.39 6.22 -13.85
N HIS A 272 1.62 6.59 -13.57
CA HIS A 272 2.30 6.11 -12.40
C HIS A 272 3.29 7.16 -11.95
N LYS A 273 3.68 7.02 -10.69
CA LYS A 273 4.84 7.69 -10.13
C LYS A 273 5.80 6.59 -9.71
N ALA A 274 6.92 6.47 -10.43
CA ALA A 274 8.09 5.81 -9.86
C ALA A 274 8.43 6.53 -8.54
N SER A 275 8.99 5.87 -7.52
CA SER A 275 9.37 6.64 -6.32
C SER A 275 10.47 7.60 -6.76
N PHE A 276 10.18 8.89 -6.85
CA PHE A 276 11.19 9.88 -7.15
C PHE A 276 12.17 9.90 -5.96
N CYS A 277 11.64 9.99 -4.74
CA CYS A 277 12.44 10.16 -3.53
C CYS A 277 11.54 9.95 -2.30
N LEU A 278 11.82 8.96 -1.44
CA LEU A 278 11.09 8.86 -0.16
C LEU A 278 11.76 9.74 0.89
N GLU A 279 11.13 10.85 1.26
CA GLU A 279 11.66 11.79 2.27
C GLU A 279 10.58 12.39 3.18
N ASP A 280 11.03 13.00 4.28
CA ASP A 280 10.17 13.70 5.22
C ASP A 280 9.96 15.16 4.77
N THR A 281 8.97 15.40 3.90
CA THR A 281 8.68 16.77 3.42
C THR A 281 8.22 17.67 4.56
N GLU A 282 7.36 17.19 5.45
CA GLU A 282 6.92 17.86 6.66
C GLU A 282 6.36 16.81 7.65
N CYS A 283 6.26 17.19 8.92
CA CYS A 283 5.85 16.30 10.00
C CYS A 283 4.84 16.97 10.91
N GLN A 284 4.12 16.16 11.67
CA GLN A 284 3.29 16.64 12.78
C GLN A 284 4.12 17.40 13.81
N GLU A 285 3.45 18.24 14.62
CA GLU A 285 4.09 18.96 15.71
C GLU A 285 4.88 17.99 16.62
N ASP A 286 6.06 18.42 17.07
CA ASP A 286 7.00 17.65 17.89
C ASP A 286 7.69 16.44 17.21
N VAL A 287 7.48 16.21 15.91
CA VAL A 287 8.19 15.17 15.15
C VAL A 287 9.29 15.80 14.29
N SER A 288 10.53 15.31 14.44
CA SER A 288 11.66 15.76 13.64
C SER A 288 11.82 14.95 12.35
N LYS A 289 12.00 15.64 11.23
CA LYS A 289 12.40 15.04 9.94
C LYS A 289 13.71 14.27 10.07
N ARG A 290 13.82 13.15 9.34
CA ARG A 290 14.97 12.25 9.39
C ARG A 290 15.48 11.87 7.99
N TYR A 291 14.58 11.62 7.05
CA TYR A 291 14.92 11.15 5.70
C TYR A 291 14.93 12.33 4.72
N GLU A 292 15.96 12.36 3.87
CA GLU A 292 16.19 13.40 2.86
C GLU A 292 16.95 12.77 1.70
N CYS A 293 16.48 12.96 0.47
CA CYS A 293 17.11 12.31 -0.68
C CYS A 293 18.33 13.04 -1.21
N ALA A 294 18.46 14.34 -0.88
CA ALA A 294 19.60 15.15 -1.28
C ALA A 294 20.92 14.48 -0.85
N ASN A 295 21.96 14.65 -1.68
CA ASN A 295 23.30 14.12 -1.41
C ASN A 295 23.36 12.60 -1.16
N PHE A 296 22.47 11.83 -1.80
CA PHE A 296 22.40 10.38 -1.61
C PHE A 296 22.12 10.01 -0.14
N GLY A 297 21.22 10.76 0.50
CA GLY A 297 20.79 10.51 1.86
C GLY A 297 19.98 9.22 2.01
N GLU A 298 19.70 8.86 3.27
CA GLU A 298 18.80 7.73 3.55
C GLU A 298 17.36 8.12 3.16
N GLN A 299 16.66 7.18 2.55
CA GLN A 299 15.27 7.36 2.09
C GLN A 299 14.29 6.60 2.99
N GLY A 300 13.12 7.18 3.18
CA GLY A 300 12.03 6.65 4.00
C GLY A 300 11.05 7.74 4.39
N ILE A 301 9.98 7.34 5.08
CA ILE A 301 8.99 8.26 5.66
C ILE A 301 8.89 7.94 7.15
N THR A 302 9.29 8.89 7.99
CA THR A 302 9.26 8.78 9.45
C THR A 302 7.82 8.72 9.95
N VAL A 303 7.59 7.98 11.04
CA VAL A 303 6.28 7.94 11.69
C VAL A 303 5.83 9.35 12.07
N GLY A 304 4.63 9.76 11.64
CA GLY A 304 4.08 11.10 11.87
C GLY A 304 4.54 12.15 10.86
N CYS A 305 5.31 11.77 9.84
CA CYS A 305 5.68 12.61 8.72
C CYS A 305 4.94 12.21 7.44
N TRP A 306 5.05 13.05 6.42
CA TRP A 306 4.55 12.76 5.08
C TRP A 306 5.53 13.18 3.99
N ASP A 307 5.43 12.47 2.88
CA ASP A 307 6.10 12.80 1.62
C ASP A 307 5.11 13.48 0.67
N LEU A 308 5.48 14.64 0.11
CA LEU A 308 4.61 15.45 -0.75
C LEU A 308 5.18 15.54 -2.17
N TYR A 309 4.49 14.89 -3.09
CA TYR A 309 4.66 15.07 -4.52
C TYR A 309 3.69 16.10 -5.05
N ARG A 310 4.18 17.33 -5.25
CA ARG A 310 3.35 18.45 -5.71
C ARG A 310 2.93 18.30 -7.18
N HIS A 311 1.73 18.77 -7.51
CA HIS A 311 1.14 18.72 -8.86
C HIS A 311 2.01 19.33 -9.99
N ASP A 312 2.97 20.21 -9.68
CA ASP A 312 3.83 20.91 -10.64
C ASP A 312 5.05 20.10 -11.09
N ILE A 313 5.42 19.02 -10.37
CA ILE A 313 6.59 18.21 -10.72
C ILE A 313 6.31 17.28 -11.91
N ASP A 314 7.37 16.79 -12.54
CA ASP A 314 7.23 15.86 -13.66
C ASP A 314 6.70 14.48 -13.22
N CYS A 315 6.01 13.78 -14.12
CA CYS A 315 5.32 12.50 -13.88
C CYS A 315 4.22 12.52 -12.81
N GLN A 316 3.87 13.69 -12.26
CA GLN A 316 2.79 13.82 -11.28
C GLN A 316 1.45 14.09 -11.99
N TRP A 317 1.06 13.14 -12.84
CA TRP A 317 -0.15 13.23 -13.66
C TRP A 317 -0.63 11.86 -14.17
N ILE A 318 -1.82 11.86 -14.75
CA ILE A 318 -2.28 10.84 -15.71
C ILE A 318 -2.37 11.49 -17.09
N ASP A 319 -1.77 10.87 -18.10
CA ASP A 319 -1.92 11.32 -19.49
C ASP A 319 -3.30 10.91 -20.02
N ILE A 320 -4.17 11.90 -20.17
CA ILE A 320 -5.57 11.73 -20.59
C ILE A 320 -5.80 12.14 -22.05
N THR A 321 -4.74 12.24 -22.87
CA THR A 321 -4.83 12.67 -24.27
C THR A 321 -5.82 11.83 -25.08
N ASP A 322 -5.86 10.52 -24.84
CA ASP A 322 -6.71 9.58 -25.58
C ASP A 322 -8.06 9.31 -24.89
N VAL A 323 -8.28 9.89 -23.70
CA VAL A 323 -9.51 9.70 -22.92
C VAL A 323 -10.62 10.54 -23.54
N LYS A 324 -11.79 9.93 -23.74
CA LYS A 324 -12.97 10.63 -24.25
C LYS A 324 -13.70 11.35 -23.11
N PRO A 325 -14.53 12.37 -23.39
CA PRO A 325 -15.43 12.94 -22.40
C PRO A 325 -16.35 11.87 -21.79
N GLY A 326 -16.56 11.92 -20.49
CA GLY A 326 -17.32 10.93 -19.74
C GLY A 326 -17.26 11.10 -18.23
N ASN A 327 -17.92 10.19 -17.52
CA ASN A 327 -17.81 10.03 -16.08
C ASN A 327 -16.90 8.85 -15.78
N TYR A 328 -15.99 9.05 -14.85
CA TYR A 328 -14.92 8.14 -14.49
C TYR A 328 -14.70 8.13 -12.98
N ILE A 329 -13.92 7.18 -12.51
CA ILE A 329 -13.36 7.13 -11.16
C ILE A 329 -11.86 7.35 -11.29
N LEU A 330 -11.34 8.38 -10.61
CA LEU A 330 -9.91 8.54 -10.40
C LEU A 330 -9.52 7.65 -9.22
N GLN A 331 -8.52 6.80 -9.39
CA GLN A 331 -7.98 5.96 -8.35
C GLN A 331 -6.47 6.21 -8.19
N VAL A 332 -6.03 6.28 -6.94
CA VAL A 332 -4.61 6.31 -6.59
C VAL A 332 -4.36 5.19 -5.60
N VAL A 333 -3.37 4.33 -5.87
CA VAL A 333 -2.99 3.20 -5.01
C VAL A 333 -1.53 3.35 -4.60
N ILE A 334 -1.27 3.40 -3.30
CA ILE A 334 0.07 3.44 -2.70
C ILE A 334 0.57 2.03 -2.44
N ASN A 335 1.87 1.79 -2.64
CA ASN A 335 2.52 0.48 -2.46
C ASN A 335 1.69 -0.67 -3.09
N PRO A 336 1.31 -0.54 -4.38
CA PRO A 336 0.30 -1.37 -5.02
C PRO A 336 0.69 -2.86 -5.14
N ASN A 337 1.99 -3.15 -5.09
CA ASN A 337 2.55 -4.49 -5.20
C ASN A 337 2.86 -5.13 -3.83
N PHE A 338 2.53 -4.45 -2.72
CA PHE A 338 2.85 -4.90 -1.36
C PHE A 338 4.36 -5.16 -1.17
N GLU A 339 5.21 -4.35 -1.80
CA GLU A 339 6.67 -4.56 -1.80
C GLU A 339 7.27 -4.34 -0.42
N VAL A 340 6.74 -3.36 0.30
CA VAL A 340 7.09 -3.04 1.69
C VAL A 340 5.93 -3.42 2.60
N ALA A 341 6.24 -3.90 3.80
CA ALA A 341 5.24 -4.32 4.76
C ALA A 341 4.58 -3.13 5.46
N GLU A 342 3.27 -3.20 5.61
CA GLU A 342 2.46 -2.20 6.29
C GLU A 342 1.52 -2.87 7.28
N SER A 343 1.07 -2.14 8.31
CA SER A 343 0.12 -2.68 9.28
C SER A 343 -1.29 -2.82 8.72
N ASP A 344 -1.65 -1.96 7.77
CA ASP A 344 -2.91 -1.98 7.04
C ASP A 344 -2.60 -1.69 5.57
N PHE A 345 -3.30 -2.39 4.67
CA PHE A 345 -3.24 -2.16 3.23
C PHE A 345 -4.59 -1.75 2.66
N THR A 346 -5.65 -1.79 3.48
CA THR A 346 -7.03 -1.51 3.05
C THR A 346 -7.28 -0.02 2.82
N ASN A 347 -6.43 0.81 3.41
CA ASN A 347 -6.39 2.27 3.32
C ASN A 347 -5.38 2.80 2.28
N ASN A 348 -4.62 1.93 1.59
CA ASN A 348 -3.64 2.34 0.57
C ASN A 348 -4.27 2.89 -0.72
N ALA A 349 -5.57 2.71 -0.90
CA ALA A 349 -6.28 3.11 -2.12
C ALA A 349 -7.25 4.26 -1.84
N MET A 350 -7.18 5.29 -2.69
CA MET A 350 -8.09 6.43 -2.71
C MET A 350 -8.88 6.43 -4.01
N LYS A 351 -10.17 6.78 -3.94
CA LYS A 351 -11.05 6.97 -5.10
C LYS A 351 -11.71 8.35 -5.08
N CYS A 352 -11.86 8.96 -6.26
CA CYS A 352 -12.65 10.16 -6.48
C CYS A 352 -13.60 9.99 -7.67
N ASN A 353 -14.75 10.67 -7.61
CA ASN A 353 -15.56 10.86 -8.80
C ASN A 353 -14.88 11.87 -9.71
N CYS A 354 -14.77 11.51 -10.99
CA CYS A 354 -14.05 12.30 -12.00
C CYS A 354 -14.94 12.49 -13.22
N LYS A 355 -15.36 13.72 -13.49
CA LYS A 355 -16.11 14.07 -14.70
C LYS A 355 -15.22 14.84 -15.65
N TYR A 356 -15.14 14.41 -16.90
CA TYR A 356 -14.35 15.05 -17.94
C TYR A 356 -15.24 15.40 -19.14
N ASP A 357 -15.28 16.67 -19.56
CA ASP A 357 -16.10 17.13 -20.69
C ASP A 357 -15.31 17.35 -21.99
N GLY A 358 -14.00 17.12 -21.98
CA GLY A 358 -13.10 17.42 -23.10
C GLY A 358 -12.42 18.78 -23.02
N HIS A 359 -12.75 19.62 -22.04
CA HIS A 359 -12.14 20.93 -21.81
C HIS A 359 -11.77 21.15 -20.34
N ARG A 360 -12.58 20.63 -19.43
CA ARG A 360 -12.44 20.73 -17.98
C ARG A 360 -12.64 19.37 -17.34
N ILE A 361 -12.11 19.25 -16.14
CA ILE A 361 -12.29 18.09 -15.28
C ILE A 361 -12.81 18.55 -13.93
N TRP A 362 -13.69 17.75 -13.34
CA TRP A 362 -14.17 17.93 -11.98
C TRP A 362 -13.85 16.67 -11.21
N VAL A 363 -13.02 16.82 -10.18
CA VAL A 363 -12.68 15.77 -9.23
C VAL A 363 -13.40 16.10 -7.92
N HIS A 364 -14.21 15.18 -7.42
CA HIS A 364 -14.98 15.40 -6.19
C HIS A 364 -15.27 14.09 -5.45
N ASN A 365 -15.71 14.21 -4.21
CA ASN A 365 -15.95 13.09 -3.30
C ASN A 365 -14.73 12.17 -3.19
N CYS A 366 -13.51 12.73 -3.12
CA CYS A 366 -12.33 11.92 -2.89
C CYS A 366 -12.37 11.31 -1.48
N HIS A 367 -12.15 10.00 -1.38
CA HIS A 367 -12.11 9.30 -0.11
C HIS A 367 -11.21 8.05 -0.19
N ILE A 368 -10.80 7.56 0.96
CA ILE A 368 -10.03 6.32 1.09
C ILE A 368 -11.00 5.12 1.01
N GLY A 369 -10.55 3.98 0.48
CA GLY A 369 -11.40 2.86 0.10
C GLY A 369 -12.29 2.29 1.21
N ASP A 370 -11.85 2.36 2.47
CA ASP A 370 -12.54 1.87 3.66
C ASP A 370 -13.33 2.95 4.43
N ALA A 371 -13.20 4.23 4.02
CA ALA A 371 -13.81 5.35 4.75
C ALA A 371 -15.35 5.35 4.70
N PHE A 372 -15.94 4.66 3.73
CA PHE A 372 -17.39 4.58 3.54
C PHE A 372 -17.92 3.16 3.70
N SER A 373 -19.13 3.05 4.26
CA SER A 373 -19.88 1.78 4.27
C SER A 373 -20.05 1.21 2.87
N GLU A 374 -20.20 -0.11 2.74
CA GLU A 374 -20.37 -0.78 1.45
C GLU A 374 -21.55 -0.19 0.63
N GLU A 375 -22.65 0.18 1.30
CA GLU A 375 -23.80 0.83 0.65
C GLU A 375 -23.43 2.23 0.12
N ALA A 376 -22.70 3.03 0.91
CA ALA A 376 -22.25 4.34 0.50
C ALA A 376 -21.25 4.25 -0.67
N ASN A 377 -20.33 3.28 -0.65
CA ASN A 377 -19.42 2.99 -1.76
C ASN A 377 -20.18 2.59 -3.04
N ARG A 378 -21.21 1.74 -2.94
CA ARG A 378 -22.05 1.40 -4.09
C ARG A 378 -22.83 2.60 -4.63
N ARG A 379 -23.24 3.55 -3.78
CA ARG A 379 -23.89 4.81 -4.22
C ARG A 379 -22.88 5.74 -4.88
N PHE A 380 -21.65 5.79 -4.39
CA PHE A 380 -20.54 6.52 -4.98
C PHE A 380 -20.22 6.01 -6.38
N GLU A 381 -20.09 4.70 -6.58
CA GLU A 381 -19.77 4.12 -7.91
C GLU A 381 -20.94 4.25 -8.91
N ARG A 382 -22.18 4.35 -8.42
CA ARG A 382 -23.39 4.55 -9.22
C ARG A 382 -23.72 6.02 -9.49
N TYR A 383 -22.78 6.94 -9.21
CA TYR A 383 -23.05 8.37 -9.31
C TYR A 383 -23.61 8.76 -10.69
N PRO A 384 -24.84 9.31 -10.78
CA PRO A 384 -25.52 9.60 -12.05
C PRO A 384 -24.92 10.79 -12.82
N GLY A 385 -23.78 11.33 -12.36
CA GLY A 385 -23.15 12.52 -12.90
C GLY A 385 -23.80 13.80 -12.35
N GLN A 386 -22.96 14.77 -12.01
CA GLN A 386 -23.41 16.11 -11.63
C GLN A 386 -23.58 16.94 -12.91
N THR A 387 -24.76 17.51 -13.13
CA THR A 387 -25.01 18.45 -14.26
C THR A 387 -24.61 19.90 -13.93
N SER A 388 -24.22 20.18 -12.68
CA SER A 388 -23.78 21.52 -12.23
C SER A 388 -22.86 21.46 -11.00
N ASN A 389 -22.20 22.56 -10.67
CA ASN A 389 -21.29 22.70 -9.52
C ASN A 389 -21.98 22.70 -8.14
N GLN A 390 -23.29 22.41 -8.04
CA GLN A 390 -23.97 22.33 -6.74
C GLN A 390 -23.92 20.90 -6.19
N ILE A 391 -23.23 20.76 -5.05
CA ILE A 391 -23.32 19.59 -4.16
C ILE A 391 -24.77 19.55 -3.67
N ILE A 392 -25.52 18.49 -4.03
CA ILE A 392 -26.84 18.21 -3.45
C ILE A 392 -26.65 17.37 -2.20
#